data_AF-A0A2U3QC76-F1
#
_entry.id   AF-A0A2U3QC76-F1
#
_cell.length_a   1.000
_cell.length_b   1.000
_cell.length_c   1.000
_cell.angle_alpha   90.00
_cell.angle_beta   90.00
_cell.angle_gamma   90.00
#
_symmetry.space_group_name_H-M   'P 1'
#
loop_
_entity.id
_entity.type
_entity.pdbx_description
1 polymer ?
#
loop_
_entity_poly.entity_id
_entity_poly.type
_entity_poly.pdbx_seq_one_letter_code
_entity_poly.pdbx_strand_id
1 'polypeptide(L)'
;MDAAAGAPLAMRLVAVKKPAGAVAASRRKARRDAQDENRVISKETLEAADWVILVTSLARDEFSTKDVLALYRLRWRIELGFKRLKSLIGLKTPPGTDPRSAKPYLLAHLLIILLLEPLARDFEDSPRWTQAA
;
A
#
# COMPACT_ATOMS: atom_id res chain seq x y z
N MET A 1 33.93 7.05 10.56
CA MET A 1 32.61 7.32 11.14
C MET A 1 31.91 5.98 11.27
N ASP A 2 32.04 5.36 12.44
CA ASP A 2 31.31 4.15 12.77
C ASP A 2 29.83 4.52 12.90
N ALA A 3 29.00 4.06 11.97
CA ALA A 3 27.56 4.13 12.14
C ALA A 3 27.22 3.27 13.37
N ALA A 4 26.84 3.89 14.47
CA ALA A 4 26.35 3.19 15.64
C ALA A 4 25.19 2.28 15.18
N ALA A 5 25.41 0.97 15.19
CA ALA A 5 24.39 0.01 14.87
C ALA A 5 23.26 0.17 15.90
N GLY A 6 22.11 0.68 15.46
CA GLY A 6 20.94 0.86 16.33
C GLY A 6 20.51 -0.46 16.96
N ALA A 7 19.86 -0.38 18.12
CA ALA A 7 19.35 -1.56 18.81
C ALA A 7 18.42 -2.38 17.88
N PRO A 8 18.50 -3.72 17.87
CA PRO A 8 17.64 -4.56 17.07
C PRO A 8 16.16 -4.29 17.37
N LEU A 9 15.37 -4.00 16.33
CA LEU A 9 13.93 -3.82 16.46
C LEU A 9 13.24 -5.19 16.44
N ALA A 10 12.42 -5.48 17.46
CA ALA A 10 11.61 -6.68 17.49
C ALA A 10 10.56 -6.64 16.36
N MET A 11 10.54 -7.68 15.53
CA MET A 11 9.62 -7.81 14.40
C MET A 11 8.78 -9.08 14.51
N ARG A 12 7.59 -9.04 13.94
CA ARG A 12 6.62 -10.12 13.85
C ARG A 12 6.31 -10.43 12.38
N LEU A 13 6.38 -11.72 12.03
CA LEU A 13 5.89 -12.24 10.76
C LEU A 13 4.40 -12.60 10.87
N VAL A 14 3.59 -12.14 9.92
CA VAL A 14 2.19 -12.49 9.76
C VAL A 14 2.00 -13.13 8.38
N ALA A 15 1.62 -14.40 8.35
CA ALA A 15 1.34 -15.14 7.13
C ALA A 15 -0.08 -15.71 7.16
N VAL A 16 -0.91 -15.32 6.18
CA VAL A 16 -2.30 -15.78 6.06
C VAL A 16 -2.53 -16.36 4.67
N LYS A 17 -3.06 -17.58 4.62
CA LYS A 17 -3.32 -18.27 3.36
C LYS A 17 -4.49 -17.62 2.65
N LYS A 18 -4.34 -17.39 1.34
CA LYS A 18 -5.40 -16.82 0.51
C LYS A 18 -6.47 -17.89 0.19
N PRO A 19 -7.72 -17.47 -0.08
CA PRO A 19 -8.73 -18.35 -0.67
C PRO A 19 -8.30 -18.89 -2.04
N ALA A 20 -8.81 -20.06 -2.42
CA ALA A 20 -8.42 -20.76 -3.65
C ALA A 20 -8.51 -19.87 -4.92
N GLY A 21 -9.56 -19.04 -5.04
CA GLY A 21 -9.71 -18.11 -6.16
C GLY A 21 -8.60 -17.04 -6.20
N ALA A 22 -8.26 -16.46 -5.05
CA ALA A 22 -7.21 -15.45 -4.91
C ALA A 22 -5.79 -16.05 -5.07
N VAL A 23 -5.59 -17.31 -4.67
CA VAL A 23 -4.37 -18.10 -4.94
C VAL A 23 -4.14 -18.21 -6.45
N ALA A 24 -5.14 -18.69 -7.19
CA ALA A 24 -5.03 -18.87 -8.63
C ALA A 24 -4.73 -17.54 -9.35
N ALA A 25 -5.40 -16.46 -8.95
CA ALA A 25 -5.14 -15.12 -9.48
C ALA A 25 -3.72 -14.63 -9.16
N SER A 26 -3.25 -14.81 -7.92
CA SER A 26 -1.91 -14.41 -7.49
C SER A 26 -0.82 -15.17 -8.25
N ARG A 27 -0.98 -16.49 -8.44
CA ARG A 27 -0.04 -17.31 -9.22
C ARG A 27 -0.03 -16.91 -10.71
N ARG A 28 -1.19 -16.62 -11.30
CA ARG A 28 -1.26 -16.11 -12.68
C ARG A 28 -0.53 -14.77 -12.80
N LYS A 29 -0.74 -13.85 -11.86
CA LYS A 29 -0.03 -12.56 -11.85
C LYS A 29 1.47 -12.75 -11.71
N ALA A 30 1.94 -13.55 -10.76
CA ALA A 30 3.36 -13.81 -10.56
C ALA A 30 4.05 -14.38 -11.82
N ARG A 31 3.37 -15.28 -12.56
CA ARG A 31 3.87 -15.79 -13.85
C ARG A 31 3.94 -14.72 -14.93
N ARG A 32 2.94 -13.84 -15.02
CA ARG A 32 2.94 -12.72 -15.98
C ARG A 32 4.06 -11.73 -15.68
N ASP A 33 4.17 -11.30 -14.43
CA ASP A 33 5.22 -10.37 -14.00
C ASP A 33 6.62 -10.96 -14.30
N ALA A 34 6.81 -12.27 -14.04
CA ALA A 34 8.06 -12.95 -14.38
C ALA A 34 8.32 -13.02 -15.89
N GLN A 35 7.28 -13.22 -16.71
CA GLN A 35 7.39 -13.23 -18.17
C GLN A 35 7.75 -11.84 -18.71
N ASP A 36 7.10 -10.79 -18.20
CA ASP A 36 7.35 -9.39 -18.59
C ASP A 36 8.78 -8.97 -18.24
N GLU A 37 9.34 -9.50 -17.15
CA GLU A 37 10.73 -9.30 -16.73
C GLU A 37 11.73 -10.31 -17.32
N ASN A 38 11.27 -11.21 -18.21
CA ASN A 38 12.06 -12.28 -18.82
C ASN A 38 12.85 -13.15 -17.81
N ARG A 39 12.24 -13.43 -16.64
CA ARG A 39 12.81 -14.28 -15.59
C ARG A 39 12.10 -15.63 -15.48
N VAL A 40 12.86 -16.65 -15.07
CA VAL A 40 12.28 -17.93 -14.64
C VAL A 40 11.76 -17.77 -13.21
N ILE A 41 10.48 -18.08 -13.01
CA ILE A 41 9.87 -18.05 -11.68
C ILE A 41 10.24 -19.32 -10.89
N SER A 42 10.66 -19.16 -9.64
CA SER A 42 10.97 -20.31 -8.79
C SER A 42 9.71 -20.93 -8.18
N LYS A 43 9.85 -22.18 -7.71
CA LYS A 43 8.77 -22.89 -7.02
C LYS A 43 8.37 -22.18 -5.72
N GLU A 44 9.35 -21.66 -5.00
CA GLU A 44 9.17 -20.96 -3.72
C GLU A 44 8.37 -19.67 -3.91
N THR A 45 8.63 -18.92 -4.99
CA THR A 45 7.83 -17.73 -5.32
C THR A 45 6.37 -18.10 -5.63
N LEU A 46 6.15 -19.20 -6.35
CA LEU A 46 4.80 -19.68 -6.63
C LEU A 46 4.10 -20.20 -5.36
N GLU A 47 4.82 -20.78 -4.41
CA GLU A 47 4.27 -21.18 -3.11
C GLU A 47 3.96 -19.96 -2.24
N ALA A 48 4.85 -18.96 -2.19
CA ALA A 48 4.64 -17.71 -1.48
C ALA A 48 3.45 -16.91 -2.03
N ALA A 49 3.17 -16.99 -3.33
CA ALA A 49 2.02 -16.35 -3.97
C ALA A 49 0.68 -16.79 -3.37
N ASP A 50 0.61 -17.95 -2.73
CA ASP A 50 -0.58 -18.49 -2.08
C ASP A 50 -0.90 -17.78 -0.74
N TRP A 51 0.01 -16.93 -0.25
CA TRP A 51 -0.06 -16.28 1.04
C TRP A 51 -0.07 -14.77 0.93
N VAL A 52 -0.65 -14.12 1.93
CA VAL A 52 -0.34 -12.73 2.29
C VAL A 52 0.71 -12.79 3.40
N ILE A 53 1.90 -12.25 3.12
CA ILE A 53 3.04 -12.28 4.04
C ILE A 53 3.39 -10.84 4.39
N LEU A 54 3.35 -10.51 5.68
CA LEU A 54 3.62 -9.17 6.22
C LEU A 54 4.63 -9.26 7.36
N VAL A 55 5.50 -8.27 7.46
CA VAL A 55 6.43 -8.10 8.59
C VAL A 55 6.09 -6.78 9.27
N THR A 56 5.95 -6.80 10.60
CA THR A 56 5.51 -5.62 11.37
C THR A 56 6.16 -5.59 12.74
N SER A 57 6.40 -4.41 13.30
CA SER A 57 6.83 -4.21 14.70
C SER A 57 5.65 -4.07 15.67
N LEU A 58 4.40 -4.14 15.18
CA LEU A 58 3.21 -4.02 16.02
C LEU A 58 3.09 -5.19 16.99
N ALA A 59 2.86 -4.86 18.26
CA ALA A 59 2.73 -5.81 19.35
C ALA A 59 1.47 -6.68 19.16
N ARG A 60 1.53 -7.95 19.59
CA ARG A 60 0.47 -8.94 19.33
C ARG A 60 -0.74 -8.77 20.23
N ASP A 61 -0.50 -8.33 21.45
CA ASP A 61 -1.48 -7.99 22.47
C ASP A 61 -2.32 -6.77 22.09
N GLU A 62 -1.71 -5.78 21.44
CA GLU A 62 -2.43 -4.59 20.93
C GLU A 62 -3.06 -4.82 19.54
N PHE A 63 -2.37 -5.54 18.65
CA PHE A 63 -2.80 -5.75 17.27
C PHE A 63 -2.90 -7.25 16.93
N SER A 64 -4.14 -7.72 16.79
CA SER A 64 -4.38 -9.08 16.31
C SER A 64 -3.95 -9.25 14.86
N THR A 65 -3.84 -10.50 14.39
CA THR A 65 -3.59 -10.78 12.96
C THR A 65 -4.65 -10.13 12.05
N LYS A 66 -5.92 -10.06 12.50
CA LYS A 66 -7.00 -9.44 11.73
C LYS A 66 -6.82 -7.93 11.63
N ASP A 67 -6.37 -7.28 12.71
CA ASP A 67 -6.14 -5.84 12.74
C ASP A 67 -4.96 -5.45 11.84
N VAL A 68 -3.87 -6.20 11.88
CA VAL A 68 -2.72 -5.99 10.98
C VAL A 68 -3.16 -6.09 9.51
N LEU A 69 -3.96 -7.10 9.16
CA LEU A 69 -4.50 -7.23 7.81
C LEU A 69 -5.45 -6.07 7.47
N ALA A 70 -6.29 -5.62 8.41
CA ALA A 70 -7.18 -4.49 8.21
C ALA A 70 -6.44 -3.18 7.95
N LEU A 71 -5.42 -2.90 8.75
CA LEU A 71 -4.53 -1.76 8.54
C LEU A 71 -3.81 -1.85 7.20
N TYR A 72 -3.29 -3.03 6.85
CA TYR A 72 -2.60 -3.21 5.58
C TYR A 72 -3.53 -3.00 4.37
N ARG A 73 -4.82 -3.32 4.48
CA ARG A 73 -5.81 -3.01 3.42
C ARG A 73 -5.93 -1.50 3.16
N LEU A 74 -5.68 -0.65 4.15
CA LEU A 74 -5.70 0.80 3.98
C LEU A 74 -4.53 1.34 3.15
N ARG A 75 -3.48 0.54 2.90
CA ARG A 75 -2.34 0.94 2.06
C ARG A 75 -2.78 1.42 0.68
N TRP A 76 -3.78 0.80 0.06
CA TRP A 76 -4.30 1.26 -1.23
C TRP A 76 -4.97 2.64 -1.14
N ARG A 77 -5.58 3.00 -0.01
CA ARG A 77 -6.24 4.31 0.15
C ARG A 77 -5.24 5.45 0.00
N ILE A 78 -3.98 5.27 0.44
CA ILE A 78 -2.96 6.30 0.27
C ILE A 78 -2.58 6.50 -1.21
N GLU A 79 -2.46 5.41 -1.98
CA GLU A 79 -2.18 5.47 -3.41
C GLU A 79 -3.32 6.18 -4.15
N LEU A 80 -4.57 5.85 -3.81
CA LEU A 80 -5.73 6.51 -4.37
C LEU A 80 -5.77 8.00 -3.98
N GLY A 81 -5.43 8.34 -2.74
CA GLY A 81 -5.28 9.73 -2.29
C GLY A 81 -4.25 10.50 -3.12
N PHE A 82 -3.08 9.92 -3.36
CA PHE A 82 -2.07 10.53 -4.24
C PHE A 82 -2.55 10.64 -5.70
N LYS A 83 -3.27 9.64 -6.20
CA LYS A 83 -3.86 9.69 -7.55
C LYS A 83 -4.83 10.85 -7.65
N ARG A 84 -5.74 11.00 -6.68
CA ARG A 84 -6.72 12.11 -6.61
C ARG A 84 -6.03 13.46 -6.51
N LEU A 85 -5.02 13.60 -5.65
CA LEU A 85 -4.23 14.82 -5.54
C LEU A 85 -3.67 15.25 -6.89
N LYS A 86 -3.12 14.30 -7.67
CA LYS A 86 -2.53 14.61 -8.98
C LYS A 86 -3.59 14.83 -10.07
N SER A 87 -4.59 13.95 -10.18
CA SER A 87 -5.51 13.93 -11.31
C SER A 87 -6.75 14.80 -11.13
N LEU A 88 -7.29 14.90 -9.91
CA LEU A 88 -8.51 15.66 -9.61
C LEU A 88 -8.17 17.05 -9.08
N ILE A 89 -7.26 17.13 -8.11
CA ILE A 89 -6.90 18.40 -7.45
C ILE A 89 -5.84 19.17 -8.25
N GLY A 90 -5.08 18.48 -9.11
CA GLY A 90 -4.09 19.11 -9.98
C GLY A 90 -2.77 19.44 -9.28
N LEU A 91 -2.44 18.75 -8.18
CA LEU A 91 -1.15 18.87 -7.52
C LEU A 91 -0.02 18.52 -8.49
N LYS A 92 0.80 19.52 -8.80
CA LYS A 92 1.98 19.45 -9.67
C LYS A 92 3.20 19.96 -8.92
N THR A 93 4.26 20.29 -9.65
CA THR A 93 5.42 20.99 -9.10
C THR A 93 4.98 22.37 -8.59
N PRO A 94 5.41 22.78 -7.38
CA PRO A 94 5.15 24.14 -6.89
C PRO A 94 5.72 25.21 -7.83
N PRO A 95 5.25 26.47 -7.75
CA PRO A 95 5.71 27.57 -8.60
C PRO A 95 7.21 27.88 -8.50
N GLY A 96 7.90 27.36 -7.48
CA GLY A 96 9.34 27.49 -7.29
C GLY A 96 9.84 26.59 -6.16
N THR A 97 11.15 26.62 -5.91
CA THR A 97 11.81 25.82 -4.85
C THR A 97 11.92 26.55 -3.51
N ASP A 98 11.58 27.84 -3.46
CA ASP A 98 11.57 28.61 -2.21
C ASP A 98 10.56 27.97 -1.23
N PRO A 99 11.00 27.52 -0.04
CA PRO A 99 10.11 26.92 0.95
C PRO A 99 8.91 27.80 1.33
N ARG A 100 9.03 29.13 1.23
CA ARG A 100 7.97 30.10 1.53
C ARG A 100 6.83 30.06 0.52
N SER A 101 7.07 29.62 -0.73
CA SER A 101 6.04 29.43 -1.74
C SER A 101 5.65 27.95 -1.88
N ALA A 102 6.62 27.04 -1.78
CA ALA A 102 6.38 25.60 -1.93
C ALA A 102 5.53 25.01 -0.79
N LYS A 103 5.79 25.39 0.47
CA LYS A 103 5.03 24.87 1.61
C LYS A 103 3.54 25.26 1.57
N PRO A 104 3.16 26.54 1.40
CA PRO A 104 1.76 26.91 1.28
C PRO A 104 1.07 26.26 0.07
N TYR A 105 1.77 26.12 -1.06
CA TYR A 105 1.23 25.41 -2.23
C TYR A 105 0.87 23.96 -1.89
N LEU A 106 1.78 23.19 -1.28
CA LEU A 106 1.51 21.80 -0.88
C LEU A 106 0.37 21.72 0.15
N LEU A 107 0.41 22.57 1.19
CA LEU A 107 -0.60 22.59 2.25
C LEU A 107 -1.99 22.94 1.70
N ALA A 108 -2.09 23.88 0.76
CA ALA A 108 -3.35 24.22 0.11
C ALA A 108 -3.93 23.02 -0.65
N HIS A 109 -3.13 22.27 -1.40
CA HIS A 109 -3.61 21.08 -2.12
C HIS A 109 -4.01 19.95 -1.16
N LEU A 110 -3.26 19.76 -0.06
CA LEU A 110 -3.64 18.83 1.01
C LEU A 110 -4.96 19.25 1.67
N LEU A 111 -5.15 20.54 1.92
CA LEU A 111 -6.41 21.04 2.47
C LEU A 111 -7.57 20.83 1.51
N ILE A 112 -7.39 21.10 0.22
CA ILE A 112 -8.41 20.91 -0.80
C ILE A 112 -8.85 19.44 -0.86
N ILE A 113 -7.93 18.47 -0.88
CA ILE A 113 -8.33 17.06 -0.92
C ILE A 113 -9.07 16.64 0.36
N LEU A 114 -8.70 17.15 1.53
CA LEU A 114 -9.39 16.85 2.79
C LEU A 114 -10.81 17.43 2.81
N LEU A 115 -10.99 18.66 2.29
CA LEU A 115 -12.30 19.30 2.18
C LEU A 115 -13.21 18.59 1.16
N LEU A 116 -12.62 18.03 0.10
CA LEU A 116 -13.34 17.30 -0.95
C LEU A 116 -13.50 15.80 -0.65
N GLU A 117 -12.83 15.26 0.37
CA GLU A 117 -12.90 13.82 0.72
C GLU A 117 -14.36 13.37 0.97
N PRO A 118 -15.22 14.09 1.71
CA PRO A 118 -16.59 13.67 1.95
C PRO A 118 -17.41 13.57 0.65
N LEU A 119 -17.16 14.46 -0.32
CA LEU A 119 -17.82 14.46 -1.62
C LEU A 119 -17.26 13.38 -2.56
N ALA A 120 -16.02 12.95 -2.34
CA ALA A 120 -15.36 11.90 -3.10
C ALA A 120 -15.62 10.49 -2.54
N ARG A 121 -16.23 10.38 -1.36
CA ARG A 121 -16.52 9.11 -0.68
C ARG A 121 -17.64 8.33 -1.37
N ASP A 122 -18.58 9.01 -2.02
CA ASP A 122 -19.64 8.38 -2.83
C ASP A 122 -19.12 7.73 -4.13
N PHE A 123 -17.87 8.01 -4.50
CA PHE A 123 -17.17 7.34 -5.61
C PHE A 123 -16.30 6.16 -5.13
N GLU A 124 -16.33 5.82 -3.84
CA GLU A 124 -15.56 4.72 -3.25
C GLU A 124 -16.27 3.36 -3.34
N ASP A 125 -16.56 2.92 -4.57
CA ASP A 125 -16.73 1.50 -4.86
C ASP A 125 -15.69 1.09 -5.91
N SER A 126 -14.53 0.64 -5.44
CA SER A 126 -13.68 -0.19 -6.30
C SER A 126 -14.28 -1.60 -6.31
N PRO A 127 -14.88 -2.08 -7.43
CA PRO A 127 -15.72 -3.29 -7.45
C PRO A 127 -14.95 -4.62 -7.29
N ARG A 128 -13.68 -4.60 -6.84
CA ARG A 128 -12.77 -5.75 -6.99
C ARG A 128 -12.48 -6.52 -5.71
N TRP A 129 -13.03 -6.13 -4.57
CA TRP A 129 -12.46 -6.57 -3.28
C TRP A 129 -13.43 -7.28 -2.33
N THR A 130 -14.73 -7.34 -2.63
CA THR A 130 -15.69 -8.14 -1.84
C THR A 130 -15.38 -9.65 -1.89
N GLN A 131 -14.45 -10.10 -2.73
CA GLN A 131 -14.12 -11.51 -2.97
C GLN A 131 -12.68 -11.91 -2.63
N ALA A 132 -11.90 -11.05 -1.97
CA ALA A 132 -10.49 -11.32 -1.68
C ALA A 132 -10.18 -11.47 -0.19
N ALA A 133 -10.98 -12.26 0.53
CA ALA A 133 -10.63 -12.92 1.79
C ALA A 133 -11.62 -14.05 2.09
#